data_AF-A0A353TYN4-F1
#
_entry.id   AF-A0A353TYN4-F1
#
_cell.length_a   1.000
_cell.length_b   1.000
_cell.length_c   1.000
_cell.angle_alpha   90.00
_cell.angle_beta   90.00
_cell.angle_gamma   90.00
#
_symmetry.space_group_name_H-M   'P 1'
#
loop_
_entity.id
_entity.type
_entity.pdbx_description
1 polymer ?
#
loop_
_entity_poly.entity_id
_entity_poly.type
_entity_poly.pdbx_seq_one_letter_code
_entity_poly.pdbx_strand_id
1 'polypeptide(L)'
;MKRILLLVFSVLVVASVYSQKGKVAAAAAFIDNGDFEAAQARINDALEHDGSKYWPRTYIVAANLATQQYKKSQDVKKVIDAADYYFKAAELDAKGDAKGKGVGRAAKEIKVALTFFMPELQNAGIEAFNAEDYSSAMSIFE
;
A
#
# COMPACT_ATOMS: atom_id res chain seq x y z
N MET A 1 -6.10 -36.69 23.09
CA MET A 1 -4.84 -36.13 22.58
C MET A 1 -4.92 -35.67 21.13
N LYS A 2 -5.28 -36.52 20.15
CA LYS A 2 -5.40 -36.11 18.73
C LYS A 2 -6.32 -34.89 18.49
N ARG A 3 -7.45 -34.81 19.20
CA ARG A 3 -8.40 -33.67 19.13
C ARG A 3 -7.84 -32.37 19.73
N ILE A 4 -7.02 -32.47 20.77
CA ILE A 4 -6.37 -31.31 21.41
C ILE A 4 -5.22 -30.81 20.52
N LEU A 5 -4.44 -31.72 19.94
CA LEU A 5 -3.40 -31.40 18.95
C LEU A 5 -3.97 -30.71 17.71
N LEU A 6 -5.12 -31.17 17.21
CA LEU A 6 -5.83 -30.55 16.08
C LEU A 6 -6.33 -29.13 16.42
N LEU A 7 -6.82 -28.92 17.64
CA LEU A 7 -7.23 -27.61 18.14
C LEU A 7 -6.04 -26.65 18.29
N VAL A 8 -4.94 -27.10 18.90
CA VAL A 8 -3.71 -26.29 19.04
C VAL A 8 -3.14 -25.94 17.66
N PHE A 9 -3.10 -26.89 16.74
CA PHE A 9 -2.64 -26.66 15.37
C PHE A 9 -3.56 -25.67 14.63
N SER A 10 -4.88 -25.79 14.80
CA SER A 10 -5.85 -24.86 14.21
C SER A 10 -5.70 -23.43 14.77
N VAL A 11 -5.45 -23.27 16.07
CA VAL A 11 -5.20 -21.95 16.69
C VAL A 11 -3.89 -21.34 16.18
N LEU A 12 -2.83 -22.13 16.03
CA LEU A 12 -1.54 -21.66 15.49
C LEU A 12 -1.63 -21.19 14.04
N VAL A 13 -2.43 -21.86 13.20
CA VAL A 13 -2.68 -21.45 11.80
C VAL A 13 -3.50 -20.17 11.70
N VAL A 14 -4.46 -19.94 12.61
CA VAL A 14 -5.23 -18.68 12.62
C VAL A 14 -4.37 -17.52 13.11
N ALA A 15 -3.46 -17.74 14.06
CA ALA A 15 -2.54 -16.72 14.57
C ALA A 15 -1.55 -16.22 13.49
N SER A 16 -1.09 -17.11 12.60
CA SER A 16 -0.16 -16.71 11.52
C SER A 16 -0.81 -15.84 10.45
N VAL A 17 -2.10 -16.05 10.14
CA VAL A 17 -2.84 -15.23 9.17
C VAL A 17 -3.22 -13.85 9.73
N TYR A 18 -3.54 -13.76 11.03
CA TYR A 18 -3.84 -12.48 11.70
C TYR A 18 -2.61 -11.57 11.87
N SER A 19 -1.40 -12.16 11.88
CA SER A 19 -0.15 -11.41 11.99
C SER A 19 0.05 -10.41 10.85
N GLN A 20 -0.33 -10.76 9.61
CA GLN A 20 0.08 -9.97 8.43
C GLN A 20 -0.74 -8.69 8.23
N LYS A 21 -2.05 -8.73 8.49
CA LYS A 21 -2.86 -7.49 8.55
C LYS A 21 -2.43 -6.60 9.71
N GLY A 22 -1.97 -7.21 10.81
CA GLY A 22 -1.29 -6.52 11.90
C GLY A 22 -0.01 -5.83 11.46
N LYS A 23 0.80 -6.44 10.59
CA LYS A 23 2.00 -5.79 10.01
C LYS A 23 1.64 -4.58 9.16
N VAL A 24 0.60 -4.65 8.34
CA VAL A 24 0.11 -3.48 7.56
C VAL A 24 -0.34 -2.35 8.49
N ALA A 25 -1.05 -2.68 9.58
CA ALA A 25 -1.43 -1.68 10.57
C ALA A 25 -0.21 -1.08 11.30
N ALA A 26 0.79 -1.91 11.64
CA ALA A 26 2.04 -1.43 12.23
C ALA A 26 2.83 -0.55 11.26
N ALA A 27 2.86 -0.87 9.96
CA ALA A 27 3.48 -0.04 8.95
C ALA A 27 2.86 1.37 8.90
N ALA A 28 1.53 1.46 8.93
CA ALA A 28 0.84 2.75 9.01
C ALA A 28 1.27 3.56 10.24
N ALA A 29 1.34 2.93 11.42
CA ALA A 29 1.81 3.59 12.63
C ALA A 29 3.29 4.04 12.54
N PHE A 30 4.16 3.25 11.90
CA PHE A 30 5.55 3.65 11.66
C PHE A 30 5.65 4.84 10.71
N ILE A 31 4.81 4.89 9.66
CA ILE A 31 4.70 6.06 8.76
C ILE A 31 4.32 7.30 9.56
N ASP A 32 3.28 7.21 10.40
CA ASP A 32 2.79 8.33 11.22
C ASP A 32 3.87 8.84 12.20
N ASN A 33 4.75 7.95 12.66
CA ASN A 33 5.88 8.28 13.53
C ASN A 33 7.16 8.71 12.78
N GLY A 34 7.16 8.69 11.45
CA GLY A 34 8.32 9.04 10.63
C GLY A 34 9.41 7.94 10.52
N ASP A 35 9.15 6.74 11.02
CA ASP A 35 10.05 5.59 10.93
C ASP A 35 9.83 4.84 9.60
N PHE A 36 10.32 5.45 8.52
CA PHE A 36 10.11 4.91 7.17
C PHE A 36 10.87 3.62 6.89
N GLU A 37 11.97 3.35 7.60
CA GLU A 37 12.72 2.11 7.46
C GLU A 37 11.94 0.94 8.06
N ALA A 38 11.42 1.10 9.28
CA ALA A 38 10.57 0.08 9.89
C ALA A 38 9.28 -0.12 9.08
N ALA A 39 8.66 0.96 8.59
CA ALA A 39 7.50 0.87 7.71
C ALA A 39 7.81 0.08 6.43
N GLN A 40 8.94 0.37 5.77
CA GLN A 40 9.35 -0.31 4.53
C GLN A 40 9.53 -1.81 4.75
N ALA A 41 10.20 -2.21 5.83
CA ALA A 41 10.39 -3.63 6.15
C ALA A 41 9.05 -4.36 6.32
N ARG A 42 8.08 -3.74 7.01
CA ARG A 42 6.75 -4.33 7.20
C ARG A 42 5.94 -4.40 5.91
N ILE A 43 6.07 -3.42 5.03
CA ILE A 43 5.37 -3.39 3.74
C ILE A 43 5.95 -4.42 2.78
N ASN A 44 7.27 -4.57 2.71
CA ASN A 44 7.91 -5.59 1.87
C ASN A 44 7.39 -6.99 2.22
N ASP A 45 7.39 -7.34 3.51
CA ASP A 45 6.81 -8.60 3.98
C ASP A 45 5.32 -8.75 3.59
N ALA A 46 4.53 -7.68 3.74
CA ALA A 46 3.10 -7.72 3.48
C ALA A 46 2.76 -7.85 1.99
N LEU A 47 3.59 -7.32 1.10
CA LEU A 47 3.43 -7.40 -0.35
C LEU A 47 3.72 -8.81 -0.89
N GLU A 48 4.53 -9.61 -0.19
CA GLU A 48 4.86 -10.98 -0.61
C GLU A 48 3.90 -12.03 -0.03
N HIS A 49 3.29 -11.75 1.11
CA HIS A 49 2.53 -12.75 1.85
C HIS A 49 1.07 -12.88 1.38
N ASP A 50 0.60 -14.12 1.13
CA ASP A 50 -0.75 -14.41 0.60
C ASP A 50 -1.91 -13.80 1.39
N GLY A 51 -1.76 -13.74 2.72
CA GLY A 51 -2.75 -13.12 3.63
C GLY A 51 -2.91 -11.59 3.50
N SER A 52 -2.01 -10.90 2.79
CA SER A 52 -2.00 -9.43 2.68
C SER A 52 -1.79 -8.93 1.24
N LYS A 53 -1.10 -9.67 0.37
CA LYS A 53 -0.81 -9.25 -1.01
C LYS A 53 -2.03 -9.11 -1.92
N TYR A 54 -3.19 -9.65 -1.52
CA TYR A 54 -4.45 -9.45 -2.24
C TYR A 54 -5.41 -8.49 -1.52
N TRP A 55 -4.92 -7.82 -0.47
CA TRP A 55 -5.72 -6.88 0.30
C TRP A 55 -5.44 -5.45 -0.17
N PRO A 56 -6.44 -4.70 -0.69
CA PRO A 56 -6.23 -3.35 -1.20
C PRO A 56 -5.50 -2.42 -0.21
N ARG A 57 -5.79 -2.55 1.09
CA ARG A 57 -5.16 -1.73 2.13
C ARG A 57 -3.64 -1.89 2.22
N THR A 58 -3.09 -3.05 1.87
CA THR A 58 -1.62 -3.23 1.81
C THR A 58 -0.99 -2.23 0.85
N TYR A 59 -1.62 -2.05 -0.32
CA TYR A 59 -1.16 -1.13 -1.35
C TYR A 59 -1.47 0.33 -1.02
N ILE A 60 -2.59 0.63 -0.35
CA ILE A 60 -2.87 1.99 0.15
C ILE A 60 -1.78 2.43 1.15
N VAL A 61 -1.38 1.56 2.07
CA VAL A 61 -0.32 1.89 3.04
C VAL A 61 1.05 1.96 2.37
N ALA A 62 1.33 1.08 1.40
CA ALA A 62 2.56 1.16 0.59
C ALA A 62 2.65 2.48 -0.20
N ALA A 63 1.54 2.91 -0.80
CA ALA A 63 1.44 4.19 -1.50
C ALA A 63 1.69 5.36 -0.57
N ASN A 64 1.08 5.38 0.62
CA ASN A 64 1.32 6.42 1.61
C ASN A 64 2.80 6.47 2.04
N LEU A 65 3.44 5.32 2.28
CA LEU A 65 4.88 5.26 2.58
C LEU A 65 5.70 5.89 1.45
N ALA A 66 5.43 5.52 0.21
CA ALA A 66 6.13 6.05 -0.96
C ALA A 66 5.89 7.57 -1.11
N THR A 67 4.67 8.07 -0.87
CA THR A 67 4.38 9.51 -0.83
C THR A 67 5.18 10.22 0.26
N GLN A 68 5.25 9.69 1.49
CA GLN A 68 6.06 10.32 2.55
C GLN A 68 7.56 10.30 2.24
N GLN A 69 8.05 9.22 1.62
CA GLN A 69 9.43 9.13 1.15
C GLN A 69 9.71 10.19 0.06
N TYR A 70 8.82 10.33 -0.93
CA TYR A 70 8.90 11.39 -1.94
C TYR A 70 8.99 12.77 -1.29
N LYS A 71 8.09 13.10 -0.36
CA LYS A 71 8.10 14.41 0.31
C LYS A 71 9.42 14.71 1.01
N LYS A 72 10.11 13.69 1.52
CA LYS A 72 11.41 13.82 2.17
C LYS A 72 12.59 13.91 1.20
N SER A 73 12.59 13.12 0.12
CA SER A 73 13.74 13.02 -0.79
C SER A 73 13.60 13.81 -2.08
N GLN A 74 12.39 14.22 -2.44
CA GLN A 74 12.01 14.72 -3.76
C GLN A 74 12.37 13.76 -4.90
N ASP A 75 12.50 12.46 -4.59
CA ASP A 75 12.76 11.41 -5.57
C ASP A 75 11.48 11.09 -6.36
N VAL A 76 11.42 11.54 -7.61
CA VAL A 76 10.27 11.33 -8.51
C VAL A 76 9.87 9.86 -8.62
N LYS A 77 10.82 8.93 -8.53
CA LYS A 77 10.49 7.51 -8.58
C LYS A 77 9.51 7.13 -7.47
N LYS A 78 9.61 7.75 -6.29
CA LYS A 78 8.75 7.46 -5.15
C LYS A 78 7.32 7.93 -5.34
N VAL A 79 7.09 9.05 -6.03
CA VAL A 79 5.72 9.51 -6.32
C VAL A 79 5.07 8.63 -7.38
N ILE A 80 5.84 8.14 -8.36
CA ILE A 80 5.38 7.17 -9.37
C ILE A 80 5.06 5.84 -8.70
N ASP A 81 5.95 5.32 -7.85
CA ASP A 81 5.71 4.08 -7.07
C ASP A 81 4.40 4.20 -6.24
N ALA A 82 4.12 5.38 -5.67
CA ALA A 82 2.88 5.63 -4.95
C ALA A 82 1.63 5.55 -5.85
N ALA A 83 1.69 6.12 -7.06
CA ALA A 83 0.62 6.03 -8.04
C ALA A 83 0.35 4.58 -8.44
N ASP A 84 1.40 3.81 -8.76
CA ASP A 84 1.32 2.38 -9.10
C ASP A 84 0.65 1.56 -8.00
N TYR A 85 1.00 1.83 -6.74
CA TYR A 85 0.36 1.17 -5.61
C TYR A 85 -1.12 1.55 -5.48
N TYR A 86 -1.51 2.81 -5.70
CA TYR A 86 -2.93 3.17 -5.71
C TYR A 86 -3.70 2.51 -6.86
N PHE A 87 -3.11 2.43 -8.06
CA PHE A 87 -3.69 1.67 -9.17
C PHE A 87 -3.88 0.21 -8.80
N LYS A 88 -2.89 -0.41 -8.16
CA LYS A 88 -3.00 -1.80 -7.72
C LYS A 88 -4.09 -1.99 -6.65
N ALA A 89 -4.22 -1.04 -5.72
CA ALA A 89 -5.29 -1.06 -4.73
C ALA A 89 -6.68 -1.01 -5.39
N ALA A 90 -6.86 -0.14 -6.39
CA ALA A 90 -8.09 -0.01 -7.15
C ALA A 90 -8.39 -1.26 -7.99
N GLU A 91 -7.39 -1.86 -8.63
CA GLU A 91 -7.52 -3.12 -9.38
C GLU A 91 -8.03 -4.26 -8.47
N LEU A 92 -7.44 -4.40 -7.28
CA LEU A 92 -7.84 -5.44 -6.32
C LEU A 92 -9.25 -5.20 -5.77
N ASP A 93 -9.62 -3.94 -5.51
CA ASP A 93 -10.96 -3.59 -5.05
C ASP A 93 -12.03 -3.79 -6.14
N ALA A 94 -11.69 -3.55 -7.41
CA ALA A 94 -12.58 -3.81 -8.54
C ALA A 94 -12.79 -5.31 -8.78
N LYS A 95 -11.75 -6.13 -8.55
CA LYS A 95 -11.79 -7.58 -8.76
C LYS A 95 -12.51 -8.32 -7.63
N GLY A 96 -12.28 -7.92 -6.38
CA GLY A 96 -12.71 -8.71 -5.20
C GLY A 96 -12.04 -10.08 -5.15
N ASP A 97 -12.63 -11.02 -4.40
CA ASP A 97 -12.16 -12.41 -4.36
C ASP A 97 -12.56 -13.22 -5.61
N ALA A 98 -12.17 -14.50 -5.67
CA ALA A 98 -12.48 -15.37 -6.81
C ALA A 98 -13.98 -15.55 -7.11
N LYS A 99 -14.86 -15.15 -6.19
CA LYS A 99 -16.32 -15.18 -6.35
C LYS A 99 -16.91 -13.78 -6.53
N GLY A 100 -16.07 -12.76 -6.77
CA GLY A 100 -16.47 -11.35 -6.85
C GLY A 100 -16.93 -10.76 -5.52
N LYS A 101 -16.67 -11.43 -4.39
CA LYS A 101 -17.06 -10.90 -3.08
C LYS A 101 -16.02 -9.90 -2.61
N GLY A 102 -16.50 -8.80 -2.04
CA GLY A 102 -15.66 -7.74 -1.53
C GLY A 102 -15.31 -6.65 -2.52
N VAL A 103 -15.89 -6.69 -3.73
CA VAL A 103 -15.81 -5.59 -4.69
C VAL A 103 -16.31 -4.29 -4.06
N GLY A 104 -15.56 -3.20 -4.24
CA GLY A 104 -15.93 -1.86 -3.77
C GLY A 104 -15.80 -1.65 -2.25
N ARG A 105 -15.28 -2.62 -1.49
CA ARG A 105 -15.18 -2.51 -0.03
C ARG A 105 -14.12 -1.49 0.40
N ALA A 106 -13.07 -1.33 -0.37
CA ALA A 106 -12.00 -0.38 -0.13
C ALA A 106 -12.21 0.95 -0.87
N ALA A 107 -13.21 1.06 -1.76
CA ALA A 107 -13.47 2.25 -2.58
C ALA A 107 -13.46 3.58 -1.78
N LYS A 108 -14.06 3.60 -0.58
CA LYS A 108 -14.05 4.80 0.27
C LYS A 108 -12.64 5.13 0.78
N GLU A 109 -11.89 4.14 1.24
CA GLU A 109 -10.51 4.31 1.73
C GLU A 109 -9.59 4.78 0.60
N ILE A 110 -9.71 4.16 -0.58
CA ILE A 110 -8.96 4.55 -1.79
C ILE A 110 -9.29 5.99 -2.18
N LYS A 111 -10.58 6.35 -2.23
CA LYS A 111 -11.00 7.72 -2.58
C LYS A 111 -10.42 8.76 -1.63
N VAL A 112 -10.43 8.49 -0.32
CA VAL A 112 -9.86 9.39 0.68
C VAL A 112 -8.35 9.50 0.47
N ALA A 113 -7.65 8.39 0.30
CA ALA A 113 -6.21 8.38 0.09
C ALA A 113 -5.79 9.15 -1.18
N LEU A 114 -6.50 8.93 -2.30
CA LEU A 114 -6.29 9.68 -3.54
C LEU A 114 -6.55 11.18 -3.39
N THR A 115 -7.54 11.58 -2.57
CA THR A 115 -7.82 13.00 -2.31
C THR A 115 -6.59 13.72 -1.74
N PHE A 116 -5.80 13.03 -0.91
CA PHE A 116 -4.57 13.58 -0.33
C PHE A 116 -3.34 13.40 -1.23
N PHE A 117 -3.32 12.35 -2.05
CA PHE A 117 -2.19 12.06 -2.93
C PHE A 117 -2.16 12.90 -4.20
N MET A 118 -3.31 13.16 -4.82
CA MET A 118 -3.39 13.85 -6.12
C MET A 118 -2.64 15.21 -6.15
N PRO A 119 -2.71 16.08 -5.12
CA PRO A 119 -1.93 17.31 -5.10
C PRO A 119 -0.41 17.07 -5.13
N GLU A 120 0.08 16.04 -4.43
CA GLU A 120 1.51 15.69 -4.41
C GLU A 120 1.97 15.21 -5.79
N LEU A 121 1.17 14.36 -6.46
CA LEU A 121 1.45 13.89 -7.82
C LEU A 121 1.46 15.04 -8.84
N GLN A 122 0.47 15.94 -8.76
CA GLN A 122 0.38 17.09 -9.66
C GLN A 122 1.57 18.05 -9.46
N ASN A 123 1.93 18.34 -8.22
CA ASN A 123 3.07 19.19 -7.91
C ASN A 123 4.37 18.57 -8.43
N ALA A 124 4.58 17.27 -8.24
CA ALA A 124 5.76 16.58 -8.77
C ALA A 124 5.88 16.70 -10.29
N GLY A 125 4.75 16.57 -11.01
CA GLY A 125 4.72 16.72 -12.47
C GLY A 125 5.03 18.15 -12.91
N ILE A 126 4.48 19.15 -12.21
CA ILE A 126 4.75 20.57 -12.46
C ILE A 126 6.22 20.90 -12.17
N GLU A 127 6.77 20.41 -11.08
CA GLU A 127 8.18 20.60 -10.70
C GLU A 127 9.13 19.98 -11.72
N ALA A 128 8.87 18.74 -12.14
CA ALA A 128 9.65 18.08 -13.19
C ALA A 128 9.58 18.86 -14.51
N PHE A 129 8.40 19.34 -14.90
CA PHE A 129 8.22 20.15 -16.11
C PHE A 129 9.01 21.47 -16.03
N ASN A 130 8.91 22.18 -14.91
CA ASN A 130 9.63 23.44 -14.69
C ASN A 130 11.15 23.25 -14.64
N ALA A 131 11.61 22.07 -14.22
CA ALA A 131 13.02 21.68 -14.25
C ALA A 131 13.50 21.18 -15.62
N GLU A 132 12.66 21.25 -16.65
CA GLU A 132 12.90 20.71 -18.00
C GLU A 132 13.15 19.18 -18.03
N ASP A 133 12.82 18.47 -16.95
CA ASP A 133 12.80 17.00 -16.91
C ASP A 133 11.46 16.50 -17.48
N TYR A 134 11.32 16.65 -18.79
CA TYR A 134 10.11 16.27 -19.51
C TYR A 134 9.83 14.77 -19.49
N SER A 135 10.87 13.94 -19.32
CA SER A 135 10.69 12.49 -19.21
C SER A 135 9.94 12.14 -17.92
N SER A 136 10.40 12.68 -16.80
CA SER A 136 9.73 12.50 -15.51
C SER A 136 8.34 13.14 -15.50
N ALA A 137 8.20 14.36 -16.03
CA ALA A 137 6.92 15.04 -16.10
C ALA A 137 5.89 14.25 -16.92
N MET A 138 6.28 13.72 -18.08
CA MET A 138 5.42 12.87 -18.90
C MET A 138 4.98 11.62 -18.13
N SER A 139 5.92 10.92 -17.50
CA SER A 139 5.61 9.71 -16.73
C SER A 139 4.66 9.95 -15.55
N ILE A 140 4.61 11.17 -15.01
CA ILE A 140 3.71 11.54 -13.91
C ILE A 140 2.31 11.91 -14.43
N PHE A 141 2.20 12.47 -15.64
CA PHE A 141 0.93 12.94 -16.20
C PHE A 141 0.17 11.89 -17.02
N GLU A 142 0.81 10.79 -17.43
CA GLU A 142 0.17 9.62 -18.05
C GLU A 142 -0.59 8.76 -17.04
#